data_AF-A0A2M7L074-F1
#
_entry.id   AF-A0A2M7L074-F1
#
_cell.length_a   1.000
_cell.length_b   1.000
_cell.length_c   1.000
_cell.angle_alpha   90.00
_cell.angle_beta   90.00
_cell.angle_gamma   90.00
#
_symmetry.space_group_name_H-M   'P 1'
#
loop_
_entity.id
_entity.type
_entity.pdbx_description
1 polymer ?
#
loop_
_entity_poly.entity_id
_entity_poly.type
_entity_poly.pdbx_seq_one_letter_code
_entity_poly.pdbx_strand_id
1 'polypeptide(L)'
;MDAVYPDTFDGKMKEVTNLWCPLSPGVEQHDFGPLRERGDTIWWYVCCGPRQPYANLFTNWKVPEMRALFWQTWQHRITGVLYWGLNYWISWDAPVPPPEKRFPNGPWFATTDNLGAGYAGDGYFIYPGTAVDKPLSSLRLETIRDGIEDYELLYLLDSLVEAKPNADLGLLAQAREVLKVRPAVSKSLREFDRTGEAMEAERAVIAALIEKLAK
;
A
#
# COMPACT_ATOMS: atom_id res chain seq x y z
N MET A 1 7.26 2.60 -14.36
CA MET A 1 7.23 4.05 -14.09
C MET A 1 8.20 4.26 -12.95
N ASP A 2 9.20 5.11 -13.15
CA ASP A 2 10.18 5.42 -12.11
C ASP A 2 9.60 6.43 -11.11
N ALA A 3 10.14 6.43 -9.90
CA ALA A 3 9.69 7.31 -8.84
C ALA A 3 9.92 8.79 -9.20
N VAL A 4 8.94 9.64 -8.92
CA VAL A 4 8.99 11.09 -9.23
C VAL A 4 8.96 11.90 -7.93
N TYR A 5 10.00 12.69 -7.72
CA TYR A 5 10.26 13.51 -6.53
C TYR A 5 10.18 15.01 -6.87
N PRO A 6 9.97 15.90 -5.88
CA PRO A 6 9.83 17.34 -6.10
C PRO A 6 11.04 17.99 -6.79
N ASP A 7 12.22 17.42 -6.62
CA ASP A 7 13.52 17.87 -7.16
C ASP A 7 13.92 17.12 -8.44
N THR A 8 13.09 16.19 -8.92
CA THR A 8 13.35 15.46 -10.18
C THR A 8 13.47 16.44 -11.36
N PHE A 9 14.51 16.27 -12.17
CA PHE A 9 14.88 17.18 -13.28
C PHE A 9 15.00 18.65 -12.85
N ASP A 10 15.69 18.91 -11.74
CA ASP A 10 15.87 20.25 -11.16
C ASP A 10 14.53 20.94 -10.86
N GLY A 11 13.52 20.15 -10.50
CA GLY A 11 12.18 20.64 -10.18
C GLY A 11 11.29 20.94 -11.39
N LYS A 12 11.76 20.73 -12.62
CA LYS A 12 10.96 20.97 -13.85
C LYS A 12 9.68 20.14 -13.91
N MET A 13 9.64 18.99 -13.22
CA MET A 13 8.41 18.20 -13.11
C MET A 13 7.24 18.99 -12.53
N LYS A 14 7.50 20.00 -11.69
CA LYS A 14 6.46 20.82 -11.06
C LYS A 14 5.61 21.60 -12.06
N GLU A 15 6.11 21.80 -13.27
CA GLU A 15 5.42 22.54 -14.35
C GLU A 15 4.53 21.63 -15.20
N VAL A 16 4.74 20.32 -15.18
CA VAL A 16 4.12 19.36 -16.12
C VAL A 16 3.31 18.26 -15.43
N THR A 17 3.42 18.10 -14.11
CA THR A 17 2.60 17.16 -13.34
C THR A 17 2.06 17.78 -12.05
N ASN A 18 0.89 17.29 -11.65
CA ASN A 18 0.28 17.48 -10.33
C ASN A 18 0.13 16.14 -9.59
N LEU A 19 0.71 15.06 -10.12
CA LEU A 19 0.79 13.74 -9.51
C LEU A 19 2.25 13.38 -9.25
N TRP A 20 2.53 13.05 -7.99
CA TRP A 20 3.85 12.67 -7.51
C TRP A 20 3.83 11.24 -6.99
N CYS A 21 4.93 10.51 -7.15
CA CYS A 21 5.01 9.11 -6.75
C CYS A 21 6.44 8.74 -6.36
N PRO A 22 6.95 9.23 -5.22
CA PRO A 22 8.23 8.80 -4.66
C PRO A 22 8.19 7.33 -4.23
N LEU A 23 9.36 6.73 -3.99
CA LEU A 23 9.43 5.54 -3.13
C LEU A 23 8.94 5.90 -1.73
N SER A 24 8.39 4.94 -0.97
CA SER A 24 7.82 5.24 0.35
C SER A 24 8.75 5.99 1.33
N PRO A 25 10.07 5.70 1.43
CA PRO A 25 10.96 6.50 2.29
C PRO A 25 11.19 7.93 1.76
N GLY A 26 10.99 8.15 0.47
CA GLY A 26 11.14 9.44 -0.19
C GLY A 26 10.20 10.51 0.37
N VAL A 27 9.04 10.11 0.91
CA VAL A 27 8.08 11.03 1.54
C VAL A 27 8.66 11.72 2.78
N GLU A 28 9.60 11.08 3.49
CA GLU A 28 10.31 11.67 4.63
C GLU A 28 11.61 12.40 4.23
N GLN A 29 12.11 12.15 3.02
CA GLN A 29 13.39 12.66 2.53
C GLN A 29 13.26 13.95 1.72
N HIS A 30 12.06 14.25 1.22
CA HIS A 30 11.80 15.41 0.38
C HIS A 30 10.63 16.23 0.93
N ASP A 31 10.64 17.54 0.65
CA ASP A 31 9.56 18.44 1.04
C ASP A 31 8.40 18.39 0.04
N PHE A 32 7.31 17.76 0.45
CA PHE A 32 6.04 17.71 -0.27
C PHE A 32 5.03 18.77 0.19
N GLY A 33 5.37 19.59 1.20
CA GLY A 33 4.47 20.64 1.75
C GLY A 33 3.94 21.59 0.69
N PRO A 34 4.82 22.25 -0.11
CA PRO A 34 4.38 23.16 -1.17
C PRO A 34 3.48 22.50 -2.23
N LEU A 35 3.68 21.21 -2.50
CA LEU A 35 2.87 20.46 -3.46
C LEU A 35 1.48 20.18 -2.89
N ARG A 36 1.38 19.85 -1.61
CA ARG A 36 0.10 19.71 -0.91
C ARG A 36 -0.68 21.02 -0.88
N GLU A 37 -0.01 22.14 -0.61
CA GLU A 37 -0.62 23.49 -0.63
C GLU A 37 -1.14 23.87 -2.02
N ARG A 38 -0.45 23.42 -3.08
CA ARG A 38 -0.89 23.56 -4.47
C ARG A 38 -2.11 22.69 -4.82
N GLY A 39 -2.49 21.74 -3.96
CA GLY A 39 -3.56 20.78 -4.22
C GLY A 39 -3.12 19.57 -5.05
N ASP A 40 -1.81 19.31 -5.13
CA ASP A 40 -1.29 18.16 -5.88
C ASP A 40 -1.60 16.83 -5.19
N THR A 41 -1.69 15.79 -6.01
CA THR A 41 -1.87 14.41 -5.57
C THR A 41 -0.51 13.76 -5.30
N ILE A 42 -0.38 13.10 -4.15
CA ILE A 42 0.83 12.37 -3.79
C ILE A 42 0.45 10.91 -3.59
N TRP A 43 0.96 10.07 -4.48
CA TRP A 43 1.01 8.63 -4.32
C TRP A 43 2.38 8.23 -3.79
N TRP A 44 2.58 6.96 -3.53
CA TRP A 44 3.92 6.40 -3.39
C TRP A 44 4.03 5.02 -4.02
N TYR A 45 5.26 4.56 -4.15
CA TYR A 45 5.62 3.36 -4.87
C TYR A 45 6.50 2.46 -4.01
N VAL A 46 6.32 1.15 -4.14
CA VAL A 46 7.24 0.12 -3.65
C VAL A 46 7.49 -0.90 -4.77
N CYS A 47 8.63 -1.57 -4.72
CA CYS A 47 9.06 -2.56 -5.72
C CYS A 47 10.13 -3.48 -5.13
N CYS A 48 11.24 -3.66 -5.85
CA CYS A 48 12.50 -4.20 -5.37
C CYS A 48 13.08 -3.45 -4.14
N GLY A 49 12.59 -2.23 -3.85
CA GLY A 49 12.79 -1.51 -2.60
C GLY A 49 11.54 -0.72 -2.16
N PRO A 50 11.50 -0.21 -0.92
CA PRO A 50 12.52 -0.36 0.12
C PRO A 50 12.55 -1.76 0.74
N ARG A 51 13.67 -2.15 1.36
CA ARG A 51 13.82 -3.45 2.05
C ARG A 51 13.53 -3.32 3.54
N GLN A 52 13.51 -4.43 4.29
CA GLN A 52 13.38 -4.36 5.74
C GLN A 52 14.42 -3.39 6.35
N PRO A 53 14.03 -2.56 7.33
CA PRO A 53 12.81 -2.68 8.14
C PRO A 53 11.56 -1.96 7.60
N TYR A 54 11.56 -1.45 6.36
CA TYR A 54 10.37 -0.82 5.77
C TYR A 54 9.28 -1.85 5.44
N ALA A 55 8.03 -1.39 5.27
CA ALA A 55 6.94 -2.19 4.71
C ALA A 55 7.09 -2.33 3.18
N ASN A 56 6.78 -3.52 2.63
CA ASN A 56 6.81 -3.84 1.20
C ASN A 56 6.03 -5.14 0.92
N LEU A 57 5.92 -5.56 -0.34
CA LEU A 57 4.97 -6.55 -0.86
C LEU A 57 5.63 -7.84 -1.41
N PHE A 58 6.78 -8.23 -0.84
CA PHE A 58 7.53 -9.43 -1.26
C PHE A 58 6.88 -10.74 -0.79
N THR A 59 6.99 -11.82 -1.58
CA THR A 59 6.41 -13.14 -1.25
C THR A 59 6.99 -13.79 -0.01
N ASN A 60 8.25 -13.50 0.33
CA ASN A 60 8.95 -14.10 1.46
C ASN A 60 8.82 -13.27 2.76
N TRP A 61 7.99 -12.22 2.76
CA TRP A 61 7.73 -11.39 3.94
C TRP A 61 6.41 -11.77 4.60
N LYS A 62 6.23 -11.37 5.85
CA LYS A 62 5.00 -11.66 6.60
C LYS A 62 3.85 -10.78 6.09
N VAL A 63 2.67 -11.36 5.98
CA VAL A 63 1.43 -10.67 5.55
C VAL A 63 1.16 -9.36 6.31
N PRO A 64 1.26 -9.29 7.65
CA PRO A 64 1.09 -8.03 8.37
C PRO A 64 2.05 -6.91 7.92
N GLU A 65 3.28 -7.24 7.53
CA GLU A 65 4.24 -6.23 7.04
C GLU A 65 3.80 -5.60 5.71
N MET A 66 3.06 -6.36 4.91
CA MET A 66 2.48 -5.87 3.64
C MET A 66 1.28 -4.96 3.91
N ARG A 67 0.39 -5.39 4.83
CA ARG A 67 -0.80 -4.64 5.20
C ARG A 67 -0.48 -3.31 5.89
N ALA A 68 0.60 -3.27 6.68
CA ALA A 68 1.10 -2.06 7.33
C ALA A 68 1.40 -0.92 6.34
N LEU A 69 1.76 -1.24 5.09
CA LEU A 69 1.95 -0.23 4.04
C LEU A 69 0.70 0.66 3.90
N PHE A 70 -0.51 0.11 3.96
CA PHE A 70 -1.73 0.86 3.72
C PHE A 70 -2.15 1.73 4.92
N TRP A 71 -1.87 1.27 6.14
CA TRP A 71 -1.97 2.11 7.34
C TRP A 71 -1.00 3.29 7.28
N GLN A 72 0.23 3.05 6.81
CA GLN A 72 1.21 4.12 6.61
C GLN A 72 0.81 5.06 5.45
N THR A 73 0.13 4.57 4.41
CA THR A 73 -0.44 5.40 3.33
C THR A 73 -1.35 6.48 3.92
N TRP A 74 -2.27 6.10 4.83
CA TRP A 74 -3.11 7.06 5.54
C TRP A 74 -2.28 7.98 6.47
N GLN A 75 -1.41 7.40 7.30
CA GLN A 75 -0.58 8.13 8.26
C GLN A 75 0.23 9.27 7.62
N HIS A 76 0.73 9.06 6.39
CA HIS A 76 1.57 10.01 5.67
C HIS A 76 0.78 10.90 4.69
N ARG A 77 -0.56 10.89 4.74
CA ARG A 77 -1.44 11.65 3.84
C ARG A 77 -1.14 11.36 2.37
N ILE A 78 -0.96 10.09 2.07
CA ILE A 78 -0.79 9.57 0.72
C ILE A 78 -2.17 9.13 0.21
N THR A 79 -2.46 9.42 -1.05
CA THR A 79 -3.79 9.19 -1.65
C THR A 79 -3.80 8.07 -2.69
N GLY A 80 -2.66 7.39 -2.87
CA GLY A 80 -2.59 6.22 -3.73
C GLY A 80 -1.27 5.45 -3.61
N VAL A 81 -1.34 4.17 -3.99
CA VAL A 81 -0.19 3.27 -4.03
C VAL A 81 -0.02 2.78 -5.46
N LEU A 82 1.16 3.00 -6.03
CA LEU A 82 1.53 2.45 -7.32
C LEU A 82 2.32 1.15 -7.11
N TYR A 83 2.14 0.20 -8.02
CA TYR A 83 3.03 -0.94 -8.16
C TYR A 83 3.25 -1.23 -9.65
N TRP A 84 4.46 -1.68 -10.01
CA TRP A 84 4.89 -1.68 -11.41
C TRP A 84 4.40 -2.86 -12.24
N GLY A 85 4.02 -3.97 -11.58
CA GLY A 85 3.61 -5.19 -12.27
C GLY A 85 2.56 -5.96 -11.51
N LEU A 86 1.41 -6.20 -12.15
CA LEU A 86 0.37 -7.09 -11.65
C LEU A 86 0.64 -8.55 -12.06
N ASN A 87 1.14 -8.76 -13.28
CA ASN A 87 1.27 -10.05 -13.94
C ASN A 87 2.54 -10.15 -14.81
N TYR A 88 3.67 -9.62 -14.34
CA TYR A 88 4.94 -9.67 -15.08
C TYR A 88 5.57 -11.08 -14.99
N TRP A 89 5.00 -12.03 -15.73
CA TRP A 89 5.37 -13.46 -15.70
C TRP A 89 6.60 -13.80 -16.55
N ILE A 90 7.59 -12.92 -16.63
CA ILE A 90 8.78 -13.11 -17.50
C ILE A 90 9.55 -14.40 -17.19
N SER A 91 9.54 -14.85 -15.94
CA SER A 91 10.19 -16.11 -15.50
C SER A 91 9.52 -17.36 -16.05
N TRP A 92 8.35 -17.22 -16.66
CA TRP A 92 7.66 -18.27 -17.41
C TRP A 92 7.87 -18.15 -18.93
N ASP A 93 8.79 -17.29 -19.37
CA ASP A 93 9.18 -16.97 -20.76
C ASP A 93 8.02 -16.55 -21.68
N ALA A 94 6.91 -16.07 -21.14
CA ALA A 94 5.79 -15.60 -21.95
C ALA A 94 4.86 -14.67 -21.17
N PRO A 95 4.24 -13.66 -21.83
CA PRO A 95 3.15 -12.87 -21.25
C PRO A 95 1.94 -13.71 -20.84
N VAL A 96 1.70 -14.82 -21.54
CA VAL A 96 0.73 -15.86 -21.19
C VAL A 96 1.46 -17.20 -21.27
N PRO A 97 2.01 -17.70 -20.15
CA PRO A 97 2.73 -18.97 -20.10
C PRO A 97 1.89 -20.10 -20.69
N PRO A 98 2.43 -21.06 -21.44
CA PRO A 98 1.65 -22.21 -21.89
C PRO A 98 1.34 -23.15 -20.69
N PRO A 99 0.24 -23.93 -20.71
CA PRO A 99 -0.25 -24.68 -19.54
C PRO A 99 0.77 -25.59 -18.84
N GLU A 100 1.74 -26.14 -19.58
CA GLU A 100 2.83 -26.98 -19.09
C GLU A 100 3.89 -26.22 -18.29
N LYS A 101 4.03 -24.90 -18.49
CA LYS A 101 4.93 -24.06 -17.69
C LYS A 101 4.25 -23.51 -16.43
N ARG A 102 2.91 -23.55 -16.34
CA ARG A 102 2.16 -22.99 -15.22
C ARG A 102 2.16 -23.94 -14.02
N PHE A 103 2.20 -23.39 -12.81
CA PHE A 103 1.97 -24.19 -11.60
C PHE A 103 0.55 -24.81 -11.63
N PRO A 104 0.37 -26.08 -11.23
CA PRO A 104 1.36 -27.00 -10.67
C PRO A 104 2.11 -27.87 -11.70
N ASN A 105 1.81 -27.74 -13.00
CA ASN A 105 2.38 -28.59 -14.05
C ASN A 105 3.86 -28.27 -14.34
N GLY A 106 4.23 -26.99 -14.23
CA GLY A 106 5.57 -26.47 -14.39
C GLY A 106 6.12 -25.86 -13.10
N PRO A 107 7.42 -25.50 -13.08
CA PRO A 107 8.05 -24.90 -11.92
C PRO A 107 7.43 -23.54 -11.58
N TRP A 108 7.39 -23.24 -10.28
CA TRP A 108 7.08 -21.92 -9.79
C TRP A 108 8.38 -21.12 -9.59
N PHE A 109 8.39 -19.87 -10.03
CA PHE A 109 9.51 -18.96 -9.85
C PHE A 109 9.13 -17.84 -8.89
N ALA A 110 9.95 -17.66 -7.87
CA ALA A 110 9.76 -16.62 -6.87
C ALA A 110 10.27 -15.25 -7.33
N THR A 111 11.18 -15.17 -8.30
CA THR A 111 11.77 -13.89 -8.76
C THR A 111 11.33 -13.58 -10.18
N THR A 112 11.17 -12.30 -10.51
CA THR A 112 10.99 -11.78 -11.88
C THR A 112 12.29 -11.38 -12.55
N ASP A 113 13.40 -11.35 -11.83
CA ASP A 113 14.71 -11.18 -12.42
C ASP A 113 15.45 -12.52 -12.50
N ASN A 114 16.04 -12.80 -13.66
CA ASN A 114 17.09 -13.81 -13.78
C ASN A 114 18.41 -13.34 -13.10
N LEU A 115 18.36 -12.34 -12.22
CA LEU A 115 19.52 -11.62 -11.69
C LEU A 115 19.86 -12.00 -10.24
N GLY A 116 19.06 -12.84 -9.59
CA GLY A 116 19.39 -13.37 -8.27
C GLY A 116 19.45 -12.31 -7.16
N ALA A 117 18.81 -11.16 -7.36
CA ALA A 117 18.96 -10.01 -6.47
C ALA A 117 18.07 -10.08 -5.22
N GLY A 118 17.25 -11.12 -5.06
CA GLY A 118 16.46 -11.38 -3.84
C GLY A 118 15.14 -10.60 -3.76
N TYR A 119 14.55 -10.26 -4.91
CA TYR A 119 13.26 -9.56 -5.01
C TYR A 119 12.10 -10.53 -5.17
N ALA A 120 11.89 -11.39 -4.18
CA ALA A 120 10.91 -12.46 -4.28
C ALA A 120 9.48 -11.90 -4.40
N GLY A 121 8.78 -12.19 -5.50
CA GLY A 121 7.43 -11.74 -5.76
C GLY A 121 7.33 -10.40 -6.49
N ASP A 122 8.45 -9.74 -6.78
CA ASP A 122 8.42 -8.40 -7.35
C ASP A 122 7.82 -8.43 -8.76
N GLY A 123 6.87 -7.55 -9.08
CA GLY A 123 6.28 -7.46 -10.43
C GLY A 123 5.11 -8.41 -10.74
N TYR A 124 4.65 -9.23 -9.79
CA TYR A 124 3.39 -9.97 -9.95
C TYR A 124 2.65 -10.14 -8.63
N PHE A 125 1.32 -10.07 -8.66
CA PHE A 125 0.42 -10.44 -7.57
C PHE A 125 -0.63 -11.47 -7.98
N ILE A 126 -0.83 -11.68 -9.28
CA ILE A 126 -1.63 -12.78 -9.81
C ILE A 126 -0.72 -13.82 -10.46
N TYR A 127 -1.16 -15.08 -10.45
CA TYR A 127 -0.43 -16.19 -11.06
C TYR A 127 -1.13 -16.67 -12.32
N PRO A 128 -0.39 -17.22 -13.29
CA PRO A 128 -0.98 -17.82 -14.48
C PRO A 128 -1.70 -19.11 -14.04
N GLY A 129 -3.03 -19.06 -13.93
CA GLY A 129 -3.83 -20.25 -13.62
C GLY A 129 -3.84 -21.24 -14.77
N THR A 130 -4.29 -22.48 -14.52
CA THR A 130 -4.22 -23.56 -15.52
C THR A 130 -5.06 -23.28 -16.77
N ALA A 131 -6.08 -22.43 -16.70
CA ALA A 131 -6.86 -21.92 -17.83
C ALA A 131 -6.45 -20.47 -18.19
N VAL A 132 -6.45 -20.14 -19.49
CA VAL A 132 -6.00 -18.84 -20.04
C VAL A 132 -6.79 -17.65 -19.48
N ASP A 133 -8.07 -17.85 -19.19
CA ASP A 133 -9.03 -16.84 -18.73
C ASP A 133 -9.23 -16.85 -17.21
N LYS A 134 -8.44 -17.64 -16.46
CA LYS A 134 -8.60 -17.81 -15.01
C LYS A 134 -7.27 -17.58 -14.28
N PRO A 135 -6.80 -16.31 -14.17
CA PRO A 135 -5.67 -16.02 -13.32
C PRO A 135 -6.00 -16.37 -11.86
N LEU A 136 -4.99 -16.80 -11.11
CA LEU A 136 -5.15 -17.11 -9.69
C LEU A 136 -4.75 -15.88 -8.88
N SER A 137 -5.58 -15.52 -7.90
CA SER A 137 -5.20 -14.52 -6.89
C SER A 137 -4.04 -15.04 -6.03
N SER A 138 -3.41 -14.14 -5.28
CA SER A 138 -2.42 -14.49 -4.27
C SER A 138 -2.82 -13.94 -2.92
N LEU A 139 -2.31 -14.56 -1.86
CA LEU A 139 -2.46 -14.04 -0.50
C LEU A 139 -2.00 -12.57 -0.39
N ARG A 140 -0.99 -12.16 -1.18
CA ARG A 140 -0.53 -10.77 -1.22
C ARG A 140 -1.55 -9.84 -1.85
N LEU A 141 -2.20 -10.25 -2.94
CA LEU A 141 -3.27 -9.45 -3.56
C LEU A 141 -4.46 -9.29 -2.63
N GLU A 142 -4.86 -10.37 -1.94
CA GLU A 142 -5.91 -10.31 -0.92
C GLU A 142 -5.50 -9.38 0.24
N THR A 143 -4.24 -9.47 0.69
CA THR A 143 -3.71 -8.57 1.74
C THR A 143 -3.69 -7.10 1.29
N ILE A 144 -3.38 -6.84 0.02
CA ILE A 144 -3.45 -5.50 -0.57
C ILE A 144 -4.90 -5.00 -0.55
N ARG A 145 -5.87 -5.84 -0.93
CA ARG A 145 -7.28 -5.49 -0.84
C ARG A 145 -7.66 -5.15 0.61
N ASP A 146 -7.31 -6.01 1.56
CA ASP A 146 -7.65 -5.79 2.97
C ASP A 146 -7.00 -4.49 3.51
N GLY A 147 -5.78 -4.17 3.11
CA GLY A 147 -5.13 -2.91 3.45
C GLY A 147 -5.81 -1.68 2.81
N ILE A 148 -6.28 -1.79 1.56
CA ILE A 148 -7.09 -0.74 0.92
C ILE A 148 -8.40 -0.55 1.68
N GLU A 149 -9.07 -1.63 2.09
CA GLU A 149 -10.29 -1.55 2.88
C GLU A 149 -10.05 -0.87 4.24
N ASP A 150 -8.91 -1.09 4.89
CA ASP A 150 -8.53 -0.37 6.12
C ASP A 150 -8.39 1.14 5.87
N TYR A 151 -7.78 1.54 4.75
CA TYR A 151 -7.68 2.93 4.34
C TYR A 151 -9.07 3.55 4.13
N GLU A 152 -9.96 2.84 3.45
CA GLU A 152 -11.33 3.31 3.19
C GLU A 152 -12.16 3.45 4.49
N LEU A 153 -11.92 2.59 5.48
CA LEU A 153 -12.55 2.75 6.81
C LEU A 153 -12.08 4.03 7.51
N LEU A 154 -10.79 4.36 7.43
CA LEU A 154 -10.27 5.63 7.96
C LEU A 154 -10.88 6.82 7.21
N TYR A 155 -10.94 6.76 5.88
CA TYR A 155 -11.57 7.78 5.05
C TYR A 155 -13.05 8.00 5.40
N LEU A 156 -13.81 6.92 5.58
CA LEU A 156 -15.21 6.99 5.97
C LEU A 156 -15.39 7.62 7.36
N LEU A 157 -14.54 7.25 8.32
CA LEU A 157 -14.57 7.83 9.66
C LEU A 157 -14.25 9.33 9.64
N ASP A 158 -13.23 9.73 8.87
CA ASP A 158 -12.84 11.14 8.70
C ASP A 158 -13.99 11.96 8.10
N SER A 159 -14.60 11.44 7.03
CA SER A 159 -15.77 12.05 6.38
C SER A 159 -16.94 12.25 7.35
N LEU A 160 -17.19 11.29 8.24
CA LEU A 160 -18.24 11.40 9.26
C LEU A 160 -17.89 12.46 10.32
N VAL A 161 -16.63 12.54 10.74
CA VAL A 161 -16.15 13.55 11.69
C VAL A 161 -16.32 14.95 11.11
N GLU A 162 -16.03 15.15 9.82
CA GLU A 162 -16.23 16.42 9.13
C GLU A 162 -17.72 16.76 8.95
N ALA A 163 -18.54 15.79 8.55
CA ALA A 163 -19.96 16.00 8.29
C ALA A 163 -20.78 16.24 9.58
N LYS A 164 -20.30 15.78 10.74
CA LYS A 164 -21.02 15.85 12.03
C LYS A 164 -20.19 16.56 13.11
N PRO A 165 -19.87 17.86 12.96
CA PRO A 165 -19.00 18.58 13.90
C PRO A 165 -19.61 18.75 15.30
N ASN A 166 -20.94 18.58 15.44
CA ASN A 166 -21.68 18.70 16.69
C ASN A 166 -22.09 17.34 17.30
N ALA A 167 -21.54 16.23 16.79
CA ALA A 167 -21.73 14.92 17.43
C ALA A 167 -21.10 14.87 18.84
N ASP A 168 -21.32 13.78 19.55
CA ASP A 168 -20.76 13.57 20.90
C ASP A 168 -19.25 13.85 20.93
N LEU A 169 -18.83 14.78 21.80
CA LEU A 169 -17.45 15.25 21.89
C LEU A 169 -16.47 14.11 22.24
N GLY A 170 -16.91 13.12 23.01
CA GLY A 170 -16.11 11.95 23.38
C GLY A 170 -15.89 11.01 22.19
N LEU A 171 -16.91 10.76 21.38
CA LEU A 171 -16.79 9.99 20.14
C LEU A 171 -15.92 10.71 19.12
N LEU A 172 -16.14 12.02 18.97
CA LEU A 172 -15.36 12.89 18.10
C LEU A 172 -13.88 12.93 18.50
N ALA A 173 -13.55 12.94 19.79
CA ALA A 173 -12.17 12.87 20.28
C ALA A 173 -11.54 11.49 19.99
N GLN A 174 -12.26 10.39 20.25
CA GLN A 174 -11.79 9.05 19.95
C GLN A 174 -11.54 8.84 18.45
N ALA A 175 -12.46 9.30 17.60
CA ALA A 175 -12.33 9.23 16.15
C ALA A 175 -11.08 9.96 15.65
N ARG A 176 -10.89 11.21 16.09
CA ARG A 176 -9.69 11.98 15.73
C ARG A 176 -8.39 11.36 16.22
N GLU A 177 -8.43 10.56 17.29
CA GLU A 177 -7.24 9.87 17.78
C GLU A 177 -6.86 8.67 16.91
N VAL A 178 -7.84 7.82 16.55
CA VAL A 178 -7.57 6.67 15.67
C VAL A 178 -7.21 7.09 14.24
N LEU A 179 -7.76 8.22 13.76
CA LEU A 179 -7.42 8.82 12.46
C LEU A 179 -5.96 9.28 12.35
N LYS A 180 -5.22 9.39 13.46
CA LYS A 180 -3.77 9.67 13.42
C LYS A 180 -2.92 8.42 13.14
N VAL A 181 -3.54 7.23 13.13
CA VAL A 181 -2.87 5.91 13.19
C VAL A 181 -2.02 5.83 14.46
N ARG A 182 -2.55 5.16 15.49
CA ARG A 182 -1.88 5.10 16.78
C ARG A 182 -0.53 4.37 16.69
N PRO A 183 0.46 4.73 17.53
CA PRO A 183 1.80 4.13 17.48
C PRO A 183 1.84 2.60 17.63
N ALA A 184 0.82 2.00 18.25
CA ALA A 184 0.66 0.55 18.32
C ALA A 184 0.51 -0.10 16.94
N VAL A 185 -0.12 0.59 15.98
CA VAL A 185 -0.25 0.15 14.58
C VAL A 185 0.99 0.54 13.78
N SER A 186 1.35 1.82 13.79
CA SER A 186 2.51 2.33 13.07
C SER A 186 3.05 3.57 13.77
N LYS A 187 4.32 3.53 14.19
CA LYS A 187 5.02 4.66 14.80
C LYS A 187 5.90 5.40 13.79
N SER A 188 6.42 4.68 12.79
CA SER A 188 7.17 5.23 11.65
C SER A 188 7.16 4.22 10.50
N LEU A 189 7.70 4.62 9.35
CA LEU A 189 7.90 3.72 8.20
C LEU A 189 8.74 2.45 8.52
N ARG A 190 9.47 2.44 9.64
CA ARG A 190 10.39 1.35 10.04
C ARG A 190 9.97 0.63 11.32
N GLU A 191 9.07 1.22 12.11
CA GLU A 191 8.62 0.71 13.41
C GLU A 191 7.09 0.69 13.42
N PHE A 192 6.52 -0.50 13.25
CA PHE A 192 5.10 -0.75 13.10
C PHE A 192 4.77 -2.18 13.55
N ASP A 193 3.48 -2.47 13.68
CA ASP A 193 2.99 -3.80 14.05
C ASP A 193 3.34 -4.85 12.98
N ARG A 194 4.09 -5.88 13.38
CA ARG A 194 4.49 -7.01 12.52
C ARG A 194 3.70 -8.28 12.83
N THR A 195 2.82 -8.28 13.82
CA THR A 195 1.94 -9.39 14.16
C THR A 195 0.58 -9.25 13.48
N GLY A 196 0.11 -8.01 13.25
CA GLY A 196 -1.20 -7.70 12.68
C GLY A 196 -2.29 -7.53 13.75
N GLU A 197 -2.00 -7.85 15.00
CA GLU A 197 -2.98 -7.79 16.10
C GLU A 197 -3.42 -6.35 16.39
N ALA A 198 -2.50 -5.38 16.32
CA ALA A 198 -2.84 -3.99 16.55
C ALA A 198 -3.66 -3.43 15.39
N MET A 199 -3.33 -3.80 14.15
CA MET A 199 -4.13 -3.40 12.97
C MET A 199 -5.57 -3.91 13.06
N GLU A 200 -5.78 -5.18 13.41
CA GLU A 200 -7.13 -5.75 13.56
C GLU A 200 -7.91 -5.11 14.70
N ALA A 201 -7.26 -4.90 15.86
CA ALA A 201 -7.87 -4.23 16.99
C ALA A 201 -8.28 -2.78 16.63
N GLU A 202 -7.40 -2.04 15.93
CA GLU A 202 -7.67 -0.67 15.48
C GLU A 202 -8.86 -0.63 14.50
N ARG A 203 -8.89 -1.56 13.54
CA ARG A 203 -9.98 -1.70 12.58
C ARG A 203 -11.32 -1.91 13.26
N ALA A 204 -11.39 -2.76 14.29
CA ALA A 204 -12.61 -2.98 15.05
C ALA A 204 -13.08 -1.71 15.80
N VAL A 205 -12.14 -0.93 16.36
CA VAL A 205 -12.44 0.36 16.99
C VAL A 205 -13.00 1.36 15.98
N ILE A 206 -12.37 1.47 14.80
CA ILE A 206 -12.81 2.37 13.72
C ILE A 206 -14.23 2.01 13.27
N ALA A 207 -14.50 0.72 13.00
CA ALA A 207 -15.83 0.26 12.61
C ALA A 207 -16.90 0.61 13.66
N ALA A 208 -16.62 0.39 14.95
CA ALA A 208 -17.55 0.73 16.03
C ALA A 208 -17.78 2.25 16.15
N LEU A 209 -16.77 3.08 15.86
CA LEU A 209 -16.92 4.54 15.84
C LEU A 209 -17.77 5.00 14.65
N ILE A 210 -17.55 4.42 13.47
CA ILE A 210 -18.37 4.67 12.28
C ILE A 210 -19.84 4.37 12.57
N GLU A 211 -20.15 3.19 13.14
CA GLU A 211 -21.54 2.83 13.47
C GLU A 211 -22.20 3.80 14.46
N LYS A 212 -21.45 4.28 15.45
CA LYS A 212 -21.96 5.24 16.45
C LYS A 212 -22.16 6.62 15.85
N LEU A 213 -21.24 7.08 15.00
CA LEU A 213 -21.30 8.39 14.35
C LEU A 213 -22.25 8.41 13.15
N ALA A 214 -22.56 7.27 12.53
CA ALA A 214 -23.48 7.20 11.39
C ALA A 214 -24.95 7.38 11.79
N LYS A 215 -25.31 7.04 13.04
CA LYS A 215 -26.63 7.30 13.63
C LYS A 215 -26.95 8.78 13.72
#